data_AF-A0A2K4JT24-F1
#
_entry.id   AF-A0A2K4JT24-F1
#
_cell.length_a   1.000
_cell.length_b   1.000
_cell.length_c   1.000
_cell.angle_alpha   90.00
_cell.angle_beta   90.00
_cell.angle_gamma   90.00
#
_symmetry.space_group_name_H-M   'P 1'
#
loop_
_entity.id
_entity.type
_entity.pdbx_description
1 polymer ?
#
loop_
_entity_poly.entity_id
_entity_poly.type
_entity_poly.pdbx_seq_one_letter_code
_entity_poly.pdbx_strand_id
1 'polypeptide(L)'
;GGVRLVGSVSALLAALAQDAVRMFGGEAGDHIRQCQSPTCTLFFIDTSRSGDRRWCSMSGCGNKAKVAEFRRRKREAKPDA
;
A
#
# COMPACT_ATOMS: atom_id res chain seq x y z
N GLY A 1 11.12 -15.94 15.76
CA GLY A 1 9.92 -15.83 16.60
C GLY A 1 8.73 -16.25 15.78
N GLY A 2 8.03 -17.30 16.17
CA GLY A 2 6.76 -17.70 15.56
C GLY A 2 5.66 -17.57 16.60
N VAL A 3 4.50 -17.09 16.21
CA VAL A 3 3.30 -17.13 17.05
C VAL A 3 2.56 -18.43 16.71
N ARG A 4 2.22 -19.23 17.73
CA ARG A 4 1.36 -20.40 17.58
C ARG A 4 0.03 -20.11 18.30
N LEU A 5 -1.04 -20.02 17.51
CA LEU A 5 -2.40 -19.90 18.01
C LEU A 5 -3.09 -21.26 17.92
N VAL A 6 -3.91 -21.60 18.92
CA VAL A 6 -4.72 -22.82 18.95
C VAL A 6 -6.15 -22.42 19.26
N GLY A 7 -7.11 -22.88 18.46
CA GLY A 7 -8.53 -22.53 18.61
C GLY A 7 -9.35 -22.83 17.35
N SER A 8 -10.61 -22.43 17.35
CA SER A 8 -11.49 -22.53 16.18
C SER A 8 -11.17 -21.45 15.14
N VAL A 9 -11.61 -21.68 13.89
CA VAL A 9 -11.52 -20.67 12.82
C VAL A 9 -12.21 -19.36 13.23
N SER A 10 -13.38 -19.44 13.86
CA SER A 10 -14.11 -18.26 14.32
C SER A 10 -13.33 -17.47 15.37
N ALA A 11 -12.63 -18.16 16.29
CA ALA A 11 -11.78 -17.49 17.27
C ALA A 11 -10.60 -16.76 16.61
N LEU A 12 -9.98 -17.37 15.59
CA LEU A 12 -8.93 -16.73 14.81
C LEU A 12 -9.43 -15.50 14.05
N LEU A 13 -10.58 -15.61 13.39
CA LEU A 13 -11.18 -14.48 12.68
C LEU A 13 -11.54 -13.33 13.62
N ALA A 14 -12.08 -13.64 14.81
CA ALA A 14 -12.38 -12.65 15.82
C ALA A 14 -11.11 -11.94 16.32
N ALA A 15 -10.01 -12.68 16.53
CA ALA A 15 -8.73 -12.09 16.93
C ALA A 15 -8.18 -11.16 15.83
N LEU A 16 -8.17 -11.60 14.57
CA LEU A 16 -7.76 -10.77 13.43
C LEU A 16 -8.63 -9.52 13.28
N ALA A 17 -9.94 -9.64 13.49
CA ALA A 17 -10.87 -8.51 13.44
C ALA A 17 -10.58 -7.50 14.56
N GLN A 18 -10.28 -7.95 15.78
CA GLN A 18 -9.90 -7.05 16.89
C GLN A 18 -8.60 -6.31 16.60
N ASP A 19 -7.59 -7.00 16.07
CA ASP A 19 -6.32 -6.37 15.69
C ASP A 19 -6.51 -5.35 14.57
N ALA A 20 -7.34 -5.68 13.57
CA ALA A 20 -7.71 -4.74 12.52
C ALA A 20 -8.41 -3.50 13.09
N VAL A 21 -9.40 -3.67 13.97
CA VAL A 21 -10.10 -2.53 14.62
C VAL A 21 -9.12 -1.65 15.39
N ARG A 22 -8.17 -2.24 16.13
CA ARG A 22 -7.13 -1.47 16.84
C ARG A 22 -6.20 -0.74 15.89
N MET A 23 -5.80 -1.38 14.80
CA MET A 23 -4.91 -0.80 13.79
C MET A 23 -5.56 0.36 13.03
N PHE A 24 -6.80 0.18 12.57
CA PHE A 24 -7.53 1.18 11.79
C PHE A 24 -8.18 2.26 12.65
N GLY A 25 -8.55 1.96 13.89
CA GLY A 25 -9.20 2.90 14.80
C GLY A 25 -8.25 3.65 15.75
N GLY A 26 -6.96 3.29 15.77
CA GLY A 26 -5.95 3.97 16.59
C GLY A 26 -5.31 5.16 15.87
N GLU A 27 -4.29 5.77 16.49
CA GLU A 27 -3.57 6.95 15.96
C GLU A 27 -2.96 6.72 14.57
N ALA A 28 -2.59 5.48 14.25
CA ALA A 28 -2.06 5.12 12.94
C ALA A 28 -3.14 5.06 11.85
N GLY A 29 -4.42 4.99 12.21
CA GLY A 29 -5.55 4.80 11.32
C GLY A 29 -5.62 5.83 10.20
N ASP A 30 -5.50 7.11 10.56
CA ASP A 30 -5.53 8.24 9.62
C ASP A 30 -4.35 8.24 8.64
N HIS A 31 -3.28 7.52 8.97
CA HIS A 31 -2.10 7.39 8.13
C HIS A 31 -2.15 6.14 7.24
N ILE A 32 -3.13 5.23 7.40
CA ILE A 32 -3.24 4.06 6.54
C ILE A 32 -3.81 4.46 5.19
N ARG A 33 -3.07 4.17 4.12
CA ARG A 33 -3.44 4.47 2.74
C ARG A 33 -3.37 3.24 1.87
N GLN A 34 -4.26 3.18 0.88
CA GLN A 34 -4.16 2.21 -0.21
C GLN A 34 -3.17 2.72 -1.27
N CYS A 35 -2.38 1.81 -1.82
CA CYS A 35 -1.53 2.11 -2.97
C CYS A 35 -2.36 2.60 -4.16
N GLN A 36 -1.99 3.71 -4.78
CA GLN A 36 -2.71 4.27 -5.93
C GLN A 36 -2.44 3.54 -7.26
N SER A 37 -1.68 2.44 -7.24
CA SER A 37 -1.44 1.65 -8.45
C SER A 37 -2.69 0.82 -8.74
N PRO A 38 -3.28 0.87 -9.95
CA PRO A 38 -4.53 0.17 -10.26
C PRO A 38 -4.48 -1.34 -10.03
N THR A 39 -3.30 -1.93 -10.10
CA THR A 39 -3.05 -3.37 -9.94
C THR A 39 -2.44 -3.74 -8.58
N CYS A 40 -2.35 -2.80 -7.63
CA CYS A 40 -1.78 -3.04 -6.31
C CYS A 40 -2.85 -3.01 -5.23
N THR A 41 -2.93 -4.07 -4.43
CA THR A 41 -3.90 -4.22 -3.34
C THR A 41 -3.30 -3.91 -1.97
N LEU A 42 -2.05 -3.45 -1.91
CA LEU A 42 -1.36 -3.21 -0.65
C LEU A 42 -1.83 -1.92 0.02
N PHE A 43 -2.05 -2.01 1.32
CA PHE A 43 -2.13 -0.88 2.24
C PHE A 43 -0.75 -0.57 2.83
N PHE A 44 -0.51 0.67 3.19
CA PHE A 44 0.72 1.10 3.86
C PHE A 44 0.42 2.23 4.85
N ILE A 45 1.30 2.39 5.85
CA ILE A 45 1.26 3.54 6.76
C ILE A 45 2.07 4.67 6.12
N ASP A 46 1.44 5.82 5.95
CA ASP A 46 2.06 7.03 5.43
C ASP A 46 2.84 7.76 6.53
N THR A 47 4.12 7.42 6.64
CA THR A 47 5.08 8.08 7.53
C THR A 47 5.80 9.25 6.85
N SER A 48 5.31 9.73 5.69
CA SER A 48 5.92 10.89 5.02
C SER A 48 5.61 12.18 5.77
N ARG A 49 6.52 13.15 5.70
CA ARG A 49 6.36 14.45 6.38
C ARG A 49 5.08 15.18 5.97
N SER A 50 4.71 15.10 4.70
CA SER A 50 3.54 15.75 4.10
C SER A 50 2.26 14.93 4.19
N GLY A 51 2.36 13.63 4.52
CA GLY A 51 1.20 12.73 4.51
C GLY A 51 0.54 12.64 3.12
N ASP A 52 1.31 12.68 2.04
CA ASP A 52 0.80 12.66 0.66
C ASP A 52 1.39 11.50 -0.17
N ARG A 53 1.95 10.49 0.50
CA ARG A 53 2.56 9.35 -0.17
C ARG A 53 1.49 8.58 -0.95
N ARG A 54 1.82 8.25 -2.20
CA ARG A 54 0.89 7.58 -3.14
C ARG A 54 1.17 6.09 -3.35
N TRP A 55 2.37 5.62 -3.01
CA TRP A 55 2.84 4.29 -3.40
C TRP A 55 3.30 3.45 -2.21
N CYS A 56 2.93 2.16 -2.19
CA CYS A 56 3.28 1.21 -1.13
C CYS A 56 4.80 1.04 -0.92
N SER A 57 5.62 1.29 -1.93
CA SER A 57 7.08 1.39 -1.83
C SER A 57 7.66 2.10 -3.05
N MET A 58 8.84 2.70 -2.88
CA MET A 58 9.57 3.30 -4.00
C MET A 58 10.22 2.24 -4.90
N SER A 59 10.66 1.10 -4.36
CA SER A 59 11.22 -0.01 -5.14
C SER A 59 10.16 -0.76 -5.96
N GLY A 60 8.91 -0.79 -5.49
CA GLY A 60 7.78 -1.43 -6.16
C GLY A 60 6.98 -0.46 -7.03
N CYS A 61 5.84 0.00 -6.52
CA CYS A 61 4.89 0.78 -7.31
C CYS A 61 5.42 2.17 -7.72
N GLY A 62 6.24 2.81 -6.87
CA GLY A 62 6.83 4.11 -7.20
C GLY A 62 7.75 4.06 -8.42
N ASN A 63 8.60 3.03 -8.52
CA ASN A 63 9.47 2.83 -9.67
C ASN A 63 8.67 2.50 -10.94
N LYS A 64 7.67 1.61 -10.84
CA LYS A 64 6.78 1.28 -11.97
C LYS A 64 6.11 2.53 -12.55
N ALA A 65 5.58 3.39 -11.69
CA ALA A 65 4.97 4.66 -12.11
C ALA A 65 5.97 5.58 -12.81
N LYS A 66 7.19 5.73 -12.27
CA LYS A 66 8.26 6.53 -12.91
C LYS A 66 8.64 6.00 -14.29
N VAL A 67 8.79 4.67 -14.44
CA VAL A 67 9.14 4.05 -15.73
C VAL A 67 8.02 4.22 -16.75
N ALA A 68 6.76 4.07 -16.34
CA ALA A 68 5.61 4.28 -17.22
C ALA A 68 5.57 5.72 -17.75
N GLU A 69 5.76 6.71 -16.88
CA GLU A 69 5.79 8.13 -17.24
C GLU A 69 6.97 8.45 -18.17
N PHE A 70 8.17 7.93 -17.88
CA PHE A 70 9.33 8.09 -18.76
C PHE A 70 9.08 7.54 -20.18
N ARG A 71 8.48 6.36 -20.28
CA ARG A 71 8.13 5.74 -21.57
C ARG A 71 7.05 6.53 -22.31
N ARG A 72 6.06 7.07 -21.60
CA ARG A 72 5.02 7.95 -22.18
C ARG A 72 5.65 9.19 -22.82
N ARG A 73 6.49 9.91 -22.06
CA ARG A 73 7.22 11.08 -22.56
C ARG A 73 8.10 10.77 -23.78
N LYS A 74 8.80 9.62 -23.77
CA LYS A 74 9.62 9.20 -24.92
C LYS A 74 8.81 8.90 -26.18
N ARG A 75 7.57 8.40 -26.04
CA ARG A 75 6.67 8.19 -27.18
C ARG A 75 6.15 9.51 -27.72
N GLU A 76 5.75 10.43 -26.85
CA GLU A 76 5.26 11.76 -27.23
C GLU A 76 6.35 12.64 -27.85
N ALA A 77 7.61 12.49 -27.39
CA ALA A 77 8.76 13.20 -27.93
C ALA A 77 9.29 12.64 -29.26
N LYS A 78 8.68 11.59 -29.81
CA LYS A 78 8.94 11.12 -31.16
C LYS A 78 7.74 11.54 -32.02
N PRO A 79 7.74 12.76 -32.61
CA PRO A 79 6.75 13.07 -33.63
C PRO A 79 7.00 12.15 -34.82
N ASP A 80 5.90 11.81 -35.49
CA ASP A 80 5.84 10.86 -36.60
C ASP A 80 6.97 11.07 -37.62
N ALA A 81 7.66 9.96 -37.96
CA ALA A 81 8.42 9.82 -39.19
C ALA A 81 7.50 9.22 -40.25
#